data_AF-A0A842P4U2-F1
#
_entry.id   AF-A0A842P4U2-F1
#
_cell.length_a   1.000
_cell.length_b   1.000
_cell.length_c   1.000
_cell.angle_alpha   90.00
_cell.angle_beta   90.00
_cell.angle_gamma   90.00
#
_symmetry.space_group_name_H-M   'P 1'
#
loop_
_entity.id
_entity.type
_entity.pdbx_description
1 polymer ?
#
loop_
_entity_poly.entity_id
_entity_poly.type
_entity_poly.pdbx_seq_one_letter_code
_entity_poly.pdbx_strand_id
1 'polypeptide(L)'
;MSNKFGIANNELLKIRARDKNCVYCHKEMIYPFIRNKQRDCATIEHLNFDGPFYLKDGLQIKDIVMCCGSCNSSRGIKKLFDWFKTKYCTDKNINENTVATPVKEYLKRKKYTV
;
A
#
# COMPACT_ATOMS: atom_id res chain seq x y z
N MET A 1 11.36 10.82 -15.31
CA MET A 1 9.99 11.32 -15.03
C MET A 1 9.59 10.86 -13.63
N SER A 2 8.76 11.64 -12.93
CA SER A 2 8.21 11.29 -11.61
C SER A 2 6.71 11.11 -11.72
N ASN A 3 6.12 10.30 -10.84
CA ASN A 3 4.67 10.16 -10.79
C ASN A 3 4.00 11.40 -10.14
N LYS A 4 2.66 11.39 -10.02
CA LYS A 4 1.89 12.48 -9.38
C LYS A 4 2.28 12.79 -7.93
N PHE A 5 3.00 11.89 -7.24
CA PHE A 5 3.47 12.05 -5.87
C PHE A 5 4.92 12.57 -5.79
N GLY A 6 5.56 12.80 -6.94
CA GLY A 6 6.95 13.22 -7.02
C GLY A 6 7.96 12.08 -6.86
N ILE A 7 7.52 10.83 -6.77
CA ILE A 7 8.40 9.67 -6.61
C ILE A 7 9.15 9.43 -7.92
N ALA A 8 10.49 9.39 -7.84
CA ALA A 8 11.36 9.12 -8.97
C ALA A 8 11.13 7.70 -9.53
N ASN A 9 11.25 7.54 -10.86
CA ASN A 9 10.98 6.27 -11.53
C ASN A 9 11.84 5.10 -11.01
N ASN A 10 13.11 5.34 -10.68
CA ASN A 10 14.01 4.31 -10.14
C ASN A 10 13.50 3.77 -8.79
N GLU A 11 13.03 4.64 -7.89
CA GLU A 11 12.42 4.22 -6.62
C GLU A 11 11.13 3.46 -6.86
N LEU A 12 10.28 3.91 -7.79
CA LEU A 12 9.03 3.20 -8.11
C LEU A 12 9.30 1.80 -8.69
N LEU A 13 10.37 1.62 -9.48
CA LEU A 13 10.79 0.31 -9.98
C LEU A 13 11.25 -0.61 -8.85
N LYS A 14 12.02 -0.09 -7.87
CA LYS A 14 12.42 -0.85 -6.67
C LYS A 14 11.20 -1.29 -5.87
N ILE A 15 10.23 -0.40 -5.65
CA ILE A 15 9.00 -0.70 -4.92
C ILE A 15 8.20 -1.79 -5.66
N ARG A 16 8.06 -1.71 -6.99
CA ARG A 16 7.37 -2.73 -7.78
C ARG A 16 8.09 -4.08 -7.81
N ALA A 17 9.43 -4.06 -7.82
CA ALA A 17 10.23 -5.28 -7.75
C ALA A 17 10.11 -5.97 -6.38
N ARG A 18 9.97 -5.19 -5.30
CA ARG A 18 9.70 -5.66 -3.94
C ARG A 18 8.27 -6.21 -3.80
N ASP A 19 7.29 -5.43 -4.26
CA ASP A 19 5.86 -5.70 -4.04
C ASP A 19 5.22 -6.37 -5.28
N LYS A 20 5.71 -7.56 -5.64
CA LYS A 20 5.17 -8.34 -6.79
C LYS A 20 3.72 -8.76 -6.60
N ASN A 21 3.37 -9.08 -5.36
CA ASN A 21 2.02 -9.44 -4.93
C ASN A 21 1.44 -8.33 -4.07
N CYS A 22 0.11 -8.25 -4.01
CA CYS A 22 -0.57 -7.25 -3.19
C CYS A 22 -0.10 -7.35 -1.73
N VAL A 23 0.46 -6.28 -1.16
CA VAL A 23 1.03 -6.32 0.19
C VAL A 23 0.00 -6.61 1.30
N TYR A 24 -1.29 -6.57 1.00
CA TYR A 24 -2.36 -6.85 1.94
C TYR A 24 -2.94 -8.27 1.79
N CYS A 25 -3.38 -8.64 0.59
CA CYS A 25 -4.08 -9.90 0.33
C CYS A 25 -3.27 -10.93 -0.48
N HIS A 26 -2.01 -10.63 -0.80
CA HIS A 26 -1.06 -11.49 -1.52
C HIS A 26 -1.45 -11.94 -2.92
N LYS A 27 -2.61 -11.55 -3.43
CA LYS A 27 -2.98 -11.85 -4.82
C LYS A 27 -1.99 -11.22 -5.80
N GLU A 28 -1.77 -11.90 -6.91
CA GLU A 28 -1.03 -11.35 -8.05
C GLU A 28 -1.72 -10.09 -8.56
N MET A 29 -0.92 -9.10 -8.94
CA MET A 29 -1.42 -7.82 -9.43
C MET A 29 -1.14 -7.64 -10.91
N ILE A 30 -2.05 -6.97 -11.60
CA ILE A 30 -1.89 -6.65 -13.01
C ILE A 30 -1.06 -5.38 -13.16
N TYR A 31 -0.01 -5.45 -13.97
CA TYR A 31 0.79 -4.30 -14.39
C TYR A 31 1.24 -4.49 -15.85
N PRO A 32 1.11 -3.48 -16.74
CA PRO A 32 0.58 -2.12 -16.50
C PRO A 32 -0.93 -2.08 -16.22
N PHE A 33 -1.43 -0.92 -15.78
CA PHE A 33 -2.85 -0.72 -15.46
C PHE A 33 -3.76 -0.99 -16.67
N ILE A 34 -4.87 -1.70 -16.43
CA ILE A 34 -5.88 -2.03 -17.45
C ILE A 34 -7.25 -1.52 -16.96
N ARG A 35 -7.89 -0.66 -17.75
CA ARG A 35 -9.13 0.06 -17.36
C ARG A 35 -10.27 -0.85 -16.94
N ASN A 36 -10.47 -2.03 -17.52
CA ASN A 36 -11.56 -2.94 -17.14
C ASN A 36 -11.17 -3.96 -16.05
N LYS A 37 -9.93 -3.93 -15.54
CA LYS A 37 -9.43 -4.81 -14.47
C LYS A 37 -8.87 -4.02 -13.29
N GLN A 38 -9.41 -2.83 -13.01
CA GLN A 38 -8.86 -1.92 -11.99
C GLN A 38 -8.72 -2.59 -10.62
N ARG A 39 -9.67 -3.47 -10.26
CA ARG A 39 -9.70 -4.24 -9.00
C ARG A 39 -8.46 -5.11 -8.80
N ASP A 40 -7.84 -5.56 -9.88
CA ASP A 40 -6.69 -6.44 -9.87
C ASP A 40 -5.39 -5.72 -10.25
N CYS A 41 -5.49 -4.50 -10.77
CA CYS A 41 -4.32 -3.70 -11.11
C CYS A 41 -3.52 -3.29 -9.87
N ALA A 42 -2.19 -3.26 -10.02
CA ALA A 42 -1.29 -2.70 -9.03
C ALA A 42 -1.50 -1.19 -8.92
N THR A 43 -1.67 -0.70 -7.70
CA THR A 43 -1.87 0.71 -7.37
C THR A 43 -0.88 1.16 -6.31
N ILE A 44 -0.49 2.43 -6.35
CA ILE A 44 0.37 3.03 -5.34
C ILE A 44 -0.46 3.31 -4.10
N GLU A 45 0.05 2.88 -2.96
CA GLU A 45 -0.62 2.96 -1.67
C GLU A 45 0.27 3.66 -0.65
N HIS A 46 -0.35 4.55 0.14
CA HIS A 46 0.30 5.31 1.21
C HIS A 46 -0.09 4.68 2.54
N LEU A 47 0.86 4.10 3.26
CA LEU A 47 0.58 3.47 4.57
C LEU A 47 0.23 4.51 5.64
N ASN A 48 0.76 5.72 5.53
CA ASN A 48 0.44 6.85 6.39
C ASN A 48 -0.96 7.41 6.11
N PHE A 49 -1.69 7.67 7.20
CA PHE A 49 -3.03 8.24 7.14
C PHE A 49 -3.02 9.78 7.12
N ASP A 50 -2.16 10.42 7.92
CA ASP A 50 -2.16 11.88 8.11
C ASP A 50 -1.16 12.62 7.18
N GLY A 51 -0.65 11.96 6.15
CA GLY A 51 0.41 12.49 5.29
C GLY A 51 1.80 12.44 5.95
N PRO A 52 2.82 13.08 5.37
CA PRO A 52 2.82 13.76 4.06
C PRO A 52 2.61 12.81 2.87
N PHE A 53 1.97 13.28 1.80
CA PHE A 53 1.61 12.47 0.62
C PHE A 53 2.42 12.79 -0.65
N TYR A 54 3.27 13.82 -0.60
CA TYR A 54 4.14 14.21 -1.71
C TYR A 54 5.59 14.24 -1.23
N LEU A 55 6.52 13.87 -2.12
CA LEU A 55 7.95 13.82 -1.81
C LEU A 55 8.49 15.17 -1.29
N LYS A 56 8.03 16.27 -1.91
CA LYS A 56 8.40 17.65 -1.50
C LYS A 56 7.97 18.01 -0.08
N ASP A 57 6.94 17.33 0.46
CA ASP A 57 6.38 17.59 1.78
C ASP A 57 6.94 16.61 2.83
N GLY A 58 7.93 15.79 2.46
CA GLY A 58 8.59 14.83 3.36
C GLY A 58 8.06 13.40 3.30
N LEU A 59 7.33 13.02 2.25
CA LEU A 59 6.89 11.63 2.04
C LEU A 59 8.10 10.67 2.09
N GLN A 60 7.96 9.63 2.89
CA GLN A 60 9.00 8.61 3.06
C GLN A 60 8.76 7.43 2.11
N ILE A 61 9.76 7.08 1.30
CA ILE A 61 9.64 5.97 0.32
C ILE A 61 9.29 4.63 1.00
N LYS A 62 9.78 4.41 2.23
CA LYS A 62 9.44 3.23 3.06
C LYS A 62 7.96 3.14 3.47
N ASP A 63 7.19 4.21 3.34
CA ASP A 63 5.76 4.24 3.64
C ASP A 63 4.91 4.04 2.37
N ILE A 64 5.55 3.86 1.20
CA ILE A 64 4.90 3.58 -0.07
C ILE A 64 5.00 2.09 -0.40
N VAL A 65 3.88 1.52 -0.82
CA VAL A 65 3.75 0.13 -1.22
C VAL A 65 2.88 -0.03 -2.47
N MET A 66 2.94 -1.20 -3.10
CA MET A 66 1.98 -1.60 -4.14
C MET A 66 0.90 -2.52 -3.56
N CYS A 67 -0.37 -2.22 -3.84
CA CYS A 67 -1.47 -3.11 -3.53
C CYS A 67 -2.49 -3.14 -4.67
N CYS A 68 -3.36 -4.14 -4.67
CA CYS A 68 -4.41 -4.25 -5.70
C CYS A 68 -5.49 -3.19 -5.52
N GLY A 69 -6.14 -2.80 -6.61
CA GLY A 69 -7.21 -1.80 -6.58
C GLY A 69 -8.36 -2.13 -5.63
N SER A 70 -8.72 -3.42 -5.44
CA SER A 70 -9.74 -3.81 -4.46
C SER A 70 -9.35 -3.50 -3.03
N CYS A 71 -8.12 -3.82 -2.62
CA CYS A 71 -7.66 -3.52 -1.25
C CYS A 71 -7.51 -2.02 -1.04
N ASN A 72 -6.93 -1.31 -2.01
CA ASN A 72 -6.78 0.14 -1.94
C ASN A 72 -8.15 0.83 -1.78
N SER A 73 -9.11 0.46 -2.63
CA SER A 73 -10.48 1.00 -2.58
C SER A 73 -11.20 0.65 -1.27
N SER A 74 -11.03 -0.57 -0.75
CA SER A 74 -11.63 -0.99 0.53
C SER A 74 -11.06 -0.19 1.71
N ARG A 75 -9.73 0.03 1.72
CA ARG A 75 -9.08 0.84 2.75
C ARG A 75 -9.60 2.27 2.69
N GLY A 76 -9.52 2.90 1.51
CA GLY A 76 -9.87 4.31 1.34
C GLY A 76 -9.11 5.18 2.34
N ILE A 77 -9.84 6.00 3.08
CA ILE A 77 -9.29 6.91 4.11
C ILE A 77 -9.27 6.29 5.52
N LYS A 78 -9.16 4.97 5.66
CA LYS A 78 -9.10 4.34 7.00
C LYS A 78 -7.64 4.23 7.46
N LYS A 79 -7.41 4.45 8.76
CA LYS A 79 -6.18 4.02 9.42
C LYS A 79 -6.06 2.50 9.31
N LEU A 80 -4.84 1.98 9.14
CA LEU A 80 -4.62 0.54 8.91
C LEU A 80 -5.23 -0.34 10.00
N PHE A 81 -5.02 0.01 11.27
CA PHE A 81 -5.56 -0.75 12.40
C PHE A 81 -7.09 -0.79 12.41
N ASP A 82 -7.75 0.30 12.01
CA ASP A 82 -9.21 0.35 11.91
C ASP A 82 -9.70 -0.41 10.67
N TRP A 83 -8.96 -0.32 9.56
CA TRP A 83 -9.28 -1.06 8.35
C TRP A 83 -9.19 -2.58 8.54
N PHE A 84 -8.19 -3.07 9.29
CA PHE A 84 -8.05 -4.50 9.60
C PHE A 84 -9.25 -5.08 10.35
N LYS A 85 -10.03 -4.25 11.06
CA LYS A 85 -11.24 -4.67 11.78
C LYS A 85 -12.48 -4.76 10.88
N THR A 86 -12.40 -4.31 9.62
CA THR A 86 -13.53 -4.32 8.70
C THR A 86 -13.82 -5.73 8.17
N LYS A 87 -15.08 -5.99 7.82
CA LYS A 87 -15.50 -7.27 7.22
C LYS A 87 -14.68 -7.67 5.99
N TYR A 88 -14.29 -6.70 5.15
CA TYR A 88 -13.44 -6.96 3.99
C TYR A 88 -12.10 -7.61 4.37
N CYS A 89 -11.48 -7.11 5.45
CA CYS A 89 -10.21 -7.63 5.94
C CYS A 89 -10.38 -8.97 6.61
N THR A 90 -11.41 -9.13 7.46
CA THR A 90 -11.71 -10.41 8.12
C THR A 90 -11.98 -11.52 7.11
N ASP A 91 -12.85 -11.29 6.12
CA ASP A 91 -13.19 -12.28 5.09
C ASP A 91 -11.99 -12.70 4.22
N LYS A 92 -10.96 -11.84 4.13
CA LYS A 92 -9.76 -12.06 3.32
C LYS A 92 -8.51 -12.37 4.14
N ASN A 93 -8.66 -12.57 5.45
CA ASN A 93 -7.56 -12.77 6.38
C ASN A 93 -6.45 -11.71 6.27
N ILE A 94 -6.83 -10.43 6.18
CA ILE A 94 -5.91 -9.29 6.13
C ILE A 94 -5.78 -8.71 7.53
N ASN A 95 -4.63 -8.88 8.16
CA ASN A 95 -4.35 -8.37 9.51
C ASN A 95 -2.83 -8.15 9.70
N GLU A 96 -2.44 -7.58 10.84
CA GLU A 96 -1.04 -7.26 11.14
C GLU A 96 -0.06 -8.45 11.05
N ASN A 97 -0.55 -9.68 11.22
CA ASN A 97 0.27 -10.89 11.15
C ASN A 97 0.35 -11.45 9.73
N THR A 98 -0.65 -11.18 8.88
CA THR A 98 -0.73 -11.76 7.54
C THR A 98 -0.22 -10.83 6.45
N VAL A 99 -0.24 -9.51 6.62
CA VAL A 99 0.27 -8.55 5.63
C VAL A 99 1.77 -8.75 5.31
N ALA A 100 2.22 -8.24 4.16
CA ALA A 100 3.61 -8.34 3.73
C ALA A 100 4.57 -7.53 4.61
N THR A 101 5.87 -7.88 4.54
CA THR A 101 6.93 -7.31 5.37
C THR A 101 6.96 -5.77 5.41
N PRO A 102 6.85 -5.02 4.29
CA PRO A 102 6.89 -3.56 4.33
C PRO A 102 5.77 -2.96 5.21
N VAL A 103 4.58 -3.58 5.20
CA VAL A 103 3.46 -3.18 6.04
C VAL A 103 3.74 -3.53 7.50
N LYS A 104 4.28 -4.71 7.78
CA LYS A 104 4.68 -5.10 9.15
C LYS A 104 5.72 -4.14 9.73
N GLU A 105 6.71 -3.75 8.95
CA GLU A 105 7.74 -2.78 9.36
C GLU A 105 7.15 -1.39 9.64
N TYR A 106 6.21 -0.94 8.82
CA TYR A 106 5.46 0.28 9.08
C TYR A 106 4.68 0.20 10.41
N LEU A 107 3.93 -0.88 10.62
CA LEU A 107 3.14 -1.08 11.83
C LEU A 107 4.03 -1.13 13.08
N LYS A 108 5.17 -1.82 13.01
CA LYS A 108 6.17 -1.83 14.09
C LYS A 108 6.62 -0.41 14.43
N ARG A 109 7.08 0.37 13.44
CA ARG A 109 7.49 1.76 13.67
C ARG A 109 6.41 2.57 14.36
N LYS A 110 5.15 2.47 13.90
CA LYS A 110 4.02 3.19 14.50
C LYS A 110 3.64 2.73 15.91
N LYS A 111 3.79 1.44 16.24
CA LYS A 111 3.54 0.91 17.60
C LYS A 111 4.57 1.40 18.62
N TYR A 112 5.81 1.69 18.20
CA TYR A 112 6.89 2.16 19.09
C TYR A 112 7.08 3.69 19.05
N THR A 113 6.15 4.44 18.46
CA THR A 113 6.17 5.92 18.49
C THR A 113 5.20 6.49 19.54
N VAL A 114 4.92 5.73 20.61
CA VAL A 114 4.14 6.18 21.78
C VAL A 114 5.09 6.73 22.82
#